data_AF-Q2G9B3-F1
#
_entry.id   AF-Q2G9B3-F1
#
_cell.length_a   1.000
_cell.length_b   1.000
_cell.length_c   1.000
_cell.angle_alpha   90.00
_cell.angle_beta   90.00
_cell.angle_gamma   90.00
#
_symmetry.space_group_name_H-M   'P 1'
#
loop_
_entity.id
_entity.type
_entity.pdbx_description
1 polymer ?
#
loop_
_entity_poly.entity_id
_entity_poly.type
_entity_poly.pdbx_seq_one_letter_code
_entity_poly.pdbx_strand_id
1 'polypeptide(L)'
;MPKIVVVNRAGEEKTVDADAGLSVMEAIRDNGFDELLALCGGCCSCATCHVYVDPAFADKIPAMSEDENDLLDSSDHRNESSRLSCQVQITGDLDGLRVTIAPED
;
A
#
# COMPACT_ATOMS: atom_id res chain seq x y z
N MET A 1 1.23 -17.87 5.43
CA MET A 1 1.23 -16.69 4.54
C MET A 1 0.28 -15.70 5.15
N PRO A 2 0.75 -14.51 5.55
CA PRO A 2 -0.12 -13.41 5.95
C PRO A 2 -1.21 -13.18 4.89
N LYS A 3 -2.38 -12.78 5.34
CA LYS A 3 -3.44 -12.29 4.47
C LYS A 3 -3.61 -10.79 4.68
N ILE A 4 -3.87 -10.07 3.60
CA ILE A 4 -4.23 -8.65 3.68
C ILE A 4 -5.60 -8.43 3.04
N VAL A 5 -6.34 -7.45 3.54
CA VAL A 5 -7.62 -7.00 2.98
C VAL A 5 -7.34 -5.77 2.15
N VAL A 6 -7.63 -5.85 0.86
CA VAL A 6 -7.47 -4.75 -0.09
C VAL A 6 -8.86 -4.23 -0.45
N VAL A 7 -9.09 -2.94 -0.24
CA VAL A 7 -10.28 -2.22 -0.68
C VAL A 7 -9.91 -1.49 -1.97
N ASN A 8 -10.56 -1.81 -3.09
CA ASN A 8 -10.33 -1.10 -4.35
C ASN A 8 -11.02 0.27 -4.37
N ARG A 9 -10.76 1.06 -5.43
CA ARG A 9 -11.36 2.38 -5.62
C ARG A 9 -12.89 2.36 -5.76
N ALA A 10 -13.47 1.21 -6.13
CA ALA A 10 -14.94 1.01 -6.15
C ALA A 10 -15.52 0.70 -4.76
N GLY A 11 -14.68 0.55 -3.73
CA GLY A 11 -15.08 0.19 -2.37
C GLY A 11 -15.28 -1.31 -2.16
N GLU A 12 -14.91 -2.14 -3.11
CA GLU A 12 -15.00 -3.60 -3.00
C GLU A 12 -13.80 -4.13 -2.22
N GLU A 13 -14.07 -5.02 -1.26
CA GLU A 13 -13.03 -5.63 -0.43
C GLU A 13 -12.72 -7.05 -0.92
N LYS A 14 -11.43 -7.38 -0.98
CA LYS A 14 -10.97 -8.75 -1.20
C LYS A 14 -9.80 -9.06 -0.29
N THR A 15 -9.89 -10.20 0.37
CA THR A 15 -8.77 -10.78 1.13
C THR A 15 -7.85 -11.51 0.16
N VAL A 16 -6.56 -11.22 0.23
CA VAL A 16 -5.55 -11.79 -0.65
C VAL A 16 -4.40 -12.40 0.15
N ASP A 17 -3.76 -13.40 -0.44
CA ASP A 17 -2.54 -13.97 0.11
C ASP A 17 -1.38 -13.00 -0.17
N ALA A 18 -0.58 -12.73 0.87
CA ALA A 18 0.56 -11.83 0.82
C ALA A 18 1.80 -12.56 1.35
N ASP A 19 2.70 -12.92 0.44
CA ASP A 19 3.91 -13.65 0.82
C ASP A 19 4.88 -12.76 1.60
N ALA A 20 5.34 -13.29 2.74
CA ALA A 20 6.32 -12.58 3.56
C ALA A 20 7.59 -12.31 2.74
N GLY A 21 8.08 -11.08 2.84
CA GLY A 21 9.22 -10.60 2.07
C GLY A 21 8.86 -9.76 0.84
N LEU A 22 7.65 -9.91 0.27
CA LEU A 22 7.12 -9.00 -0.74
C LEU A 22 6.71 -7.67 -0.14
N SER A 23 6.58 -6.65 -0.96
CA SER A 23 5.91 -5.39 -0.61
C SER A 23 4.39 -5.53 -0.67
N VAL A 24 3.66 -4.65 0.03
CA VAL A 24 2.20 -4.55 -0.07
C VAL A 24 1.79 -4.25 -1.53
N MET A 25 2.58 -3.45 -2.25
CA MET A 25 2.35 -3.19 -3.68
C MET A 25 2.38 -4.47 -4.52
N GLU A 26 3.41 -5.30 -4.37
CA GLU A 26 3.51 -6.57 -5.08
C GLU A 26 2.35 -7.50 -4.73
N ALA A 27 2.02 -7.63 -3.44
CA ALA A 27 0.89 -8.45 -3.00
C ALA A 27 -0.45 -7.97 -3.60
N ILE A 28 -0.68 -6.65 -3.70
CA ILE A 28 -1.87 -6.08 -4.34
C ILE A 28 -1.88 -6.43 -5.84
N ARG A 29 -0.78 -6.18 -6.56
CA ARG A 29 -0.73 -6.37 -8.02
C ARG A 29 -0.78 -7.84 -8.43
N ASP A 30 -0.06 -8.72 -7.73
CA ASP A 30 -0.06 -10.16 -8.00
C ASP A 30 -1.45 -10.79 -7.80
N ASN A 31 -2.33 -10.13 -7.04
CA ASN A 31 -3.71 -10.56 -6.82
C ASN A 31 -4.75 -9.87 -7.73
N GLY A 32 -4.30 -9.15 -8.77
CA GLY A 32 -5.12 -8.68 -9.88
C GLY A 32 -5.73 -7.29 -9.71
N PHE A 33 -5.20 -6.46 -8.81
CA PHE A 33 -5.61 -5.07 -8.66
C PHE A 33 -4.80 -4.15 -9.60
N ASP A 34 -5.07 -4.22 -10.89
CA ASP A 34 -4.35 -3.47 -11.93
C ASP A 34 -4.52 -1.95 -11.83
N GLU A 35 -5.52 -1.47 -11.07
CA GLU A 35 -5.71 -0.04 -10.78
C GLU A 35 -4.56 0.57 -9.95
N LEU A 36 -3.79 -0.25 -9.23
CA LEU A 36 -2.57 0.18 -8.55
C LEU A 36 -1.39 0.13 -9.55
N LEU A 37 -1.16 1.25 -10.25
CA LEU A 37 -0.28 1.29 -11.43
C LEU A 37 1.19 0.94 -11.14
N ALA A 38 1.74 1.40 -10.01
CA ALA A 38 3.14 1.22 -9.62
C ALA A 38 4.16 1.53 -10.74
N LEU A 39 4.05 2.73 -11.34
CA LEU A 39 4.80 3.14 -12.53
C LEU A 39 6.33 3.01 -12.43
N CYS A 40 6.91 3.27 -11.25
CA CYS A 40 8.36 3.15 -11.05
C CYS A 40 8.83 1.73 -10.70
N GLY A 41 7.93 0.74 -10.65
CA GLY A 41 8.26 -0.64 -10.27
C GLY A 41 8.66 -0.81 -8.81
N GLY A 42 8.30 0.12 -7.92
CA GLY A 42 8.54 0.01 -6.47
C GLY A 42 9.81 0.69 -5.94
N CYS A 43 10.54 1.42 -6.78
CA CYS A 43 11.81 2.07 -6.41
C CYS A 43 11.65 3.44 -5.70
N CYS A 44 10.50 3.73 -5.09
CA CYS A 44 10.23 5.02 -4.42
C CYS A 44 10.54 6.24 -5.31
N SER A 45 10.00 6.27 -6.54
CA SER A 45 10.21 7.37 -7.51
C SER A 45 8.92 7.89 -8.15
N CYS A 46 7.76 7.48 -7.64
CA CYS A 46 6.44 7.97 -8.05
C CYS A 46 5.43 7.77 -6.91
N ALA A 47 4.26 8.41 -6.98
CA ALA A 47 3.18 8.25 -6.01
C ALA A 47 2.09 7.22 -6.43
N THR A 48 2.20 6.58 -7.59
CA THR A 48 1.10 5.76 -8.18
C THR A 48 0.80 4.42 -7.49
N CYS A 49 1.48 4.10 -6.39
CA CYS A 49 1.19 2.94 -5.54
C CYS A 49 0.61 3.36 -4.18
N HIS A 50 0.03 4.55 -4.13
CA HIS A 50 -0.55 5.16 -2.94
C HIS A 50 -1.74 4.35 -2.40
N VAL A 51 -1.66 4.03 -1.12
CA VAL A 51 -2.71 3.38 -0.34
C VAL A 51 -2.93 4.11 0.98
N TYR A 52 -4.08 3.89 1.59
CA TYR A 52 -4.36 4.23 2.98
C TYR A 52 -4.22 2.97 3.84
N VAL A 53 -3.35 3.02 4.83
CA VAL A 53 -3.13 1.91 5.77
C VAL A 53 -4.04 2.06 6.99
N ASP A 54 -4.68 0.97 7.41
CA ASP A 54 -5.46 0.96 8.64
C ASP A 54 -4.59 1.41 9.84
N PRO A 55 -5.02 2.43 10.61
CA PRO A 55 -4.27 2.95 11.76
C PRO A 55 -3.90 1.88 12.80
N ALA A 56 -4.66 0.79 12.91
CA ALA A 56 -4.34 -0.33 13.80
C ALA A 56 -3.02 -1.04 13.45
N PHE A 57 -2.47 -0.81 12.25
CA PHE A 57 -1.20 -1.35 11.77
C PHE A 57 -0.09 -0.30 11.65
N ALA A 58 -0.34 0.97 11.98
CA ALA A 58 0.64 2.04 11.85
C ALA A 58 1.94 1.76 12.62
N ASP A 59 1.85 1.19 13.83
CA ASP A 59 3.01 0.84 14.66
C ASP A 59 3.73 -0.44 14.21
N LYS A 60 3.18 -1.15 13.22
CA LYS A 60 3.71 -2.43 12.71
C LYS A 60 4.42 -2.32 11.37
N ILE A 61 4.33 -1.14 10.73
CA ILE A 61 4.99 -0.85 9.45
C ILE A 61 6.20 0.08 9.71
N PRO A 62 7.21 0.08 8.83
CA PRO A 62 8.34 1.00 8.96
C PRO A 62 7.87 2.45 8.99
N ALA A 63 8.58 3.31 9.72
CA ALA A 63 8.34 4.75 9.64
C ALA A 63 8.46 5.23 8.18
N MET A 64 7.64 6.21 7.81
CA MET A 64 7.71 6.85 6.49
C MET A 64 9.09 7.50 6.31
N SER A 65 9.71 7.30 5.15
CA SER A 65 10.96 7.98 4.79
C SER A 65 10.69 9.40 4.28
N GLU A 66 11.72 10.25 4.24
CA GLU A 66 11.61 11.59 3.64
C GLU A 66 11.26 11.52 2.14
N ASP A 67 11.90 10.62 1.38
CA ASP A 67 11.58 10.42 -0.04
C ASP A 67 10.14 9.95 -0.27
N GLU A 68 9.63 9.05 0.59
CA GLU A 68 8.23 8.61 0.54
C GLU A 68 7.28 9.78 0.84
N ASN A 69 7.62 10.57 1.86
CA ASN A 69 6.87 11.75 2.27
C ASN A 69 6.76 12.78 1.14
N ASP A 70 7.89 13.10 0.49
CA ASP A 70 7.96 14.12 -0.55
C ASP A 70 7.19 13.71 -1.81
N LEU A 71 7.19 12.42 -2.14
CA LEU A 71 6.37 11.90 -3.25
C LEU A 71 4.88 11.94 -2.93
N LEU A 72 4.48 11.63 -1.69
CA LEU A 72 3.08 11.70 -1.29
C LEU A 72 2.55 13.14 -1.26
N ASP A 73 3.41 14.15 -1.06
CA ASP A 73 3.02 15.56 -1.14
C ASP A 73 2.56 15.99 -2.54
N SER A 74 2.85 15.21 -3.58
CA SER A 74 2.34 15.48 -4.92
C SER A 74 0.91 15.02 -5.16
N SER A 75 0.30 14.26 -4.24
CA SER A 75 -1.07 13.74 -4.40
C SER A 75 -2.09 14.63 -3.70
N ASP A 76 -3.18 14.94 -4.41
CA ASP A 76 -4.32 15.70 -3.86
C ASP A 76 -5.11 14.87 -2.84
N HIS A 77 -4.92 13.55 -2.83
CA HIS A 77 -5.63 12.61 -1.97
C HIS A 77 -4.82 12.18 -0.74
N ARG A 78 -3.71 12.85 -0.45
CA ARG A 78 -2.88 12.56 0.73
C ARG A 78 -3.66 12.78 2.04
N ASN A 79 -3.50 11.85 3.00
CA ASN A 79 -3.95 12.00 4.38
C ASN A 79 -2.95 11.37 5.37
N GLU A 80 -3.30 11.36 6.66
CA GLU A 80 -2.45 10.85 7.75
C GLU A 80 -2.12 9.34 7.67
N SER A 81 -2.97 8.58 6.96
CA SER A 81 -2.81 7.13 6.76
C SER A 81 -2.15 6.77 5.43
N SER A 82 -1.80 7.77 4.61
CA SER A 82 -1.16 7.58 3.31
C SER A 82 0.18 6.88 3.46
N ARG A 83 0.39 5.86 2.63
CA ARG A 83 1.68 5.21 2.41
C ARG A 83 1.87 4.90 0.92
N LEU A 84 3.11 4.85 0.47
CA LEU A 84 3.46 4.17 -0.76
C LEU A 84 3.55 2.67 -0.46
N SER A 85 2.61 1.88 -0.99
CA SER A 85 2.53 0.45 -0.68
C SER A 85 3.79 -0.33 -1.04
N CYS A 86 4.63 0.18 -1.95
CA CYS A 86 5.93 -0.44 -2.27
C CYS A 86 6.98 -0.28 -1.15
N GLN A 87 6.79 0.68 -0.24
CA GLN A 87 7.68 0.94 0.90
C GLN A 87 7.26 0.17 2.16
N VAL A 88 6.17 -0.60 2.09
CA VAL A 88 5.68 -1.43 3.20
C VAL A 88 5.96 -2.89 2.87
N GLN A 89 6.88 -3.50 3.60
CA GLN A 89 7.20 -4.93 3.44
C GLN A 89 6.24 -5.80 4.25
N ILE A 90 5.76 -6.89 3.65
CA ILE A 90 4.92 -7.88 4.31
C ILE A 90 5.75 -8.68 5.32
N THR A 91 5.35 -8.57 6.58
CA THR A 91 5.86 -9.37 7.70
C THR A 91 4.73 -10.22 8.30
N GLY A 92 5.07 -11.13 9.22
CA GLY A 92 4.07 -11.90 9.95
C GLY A 92 3.11 -11.04 10.78
N ASP A 93 3.56 -9.87 11.23
CA ASP A 93 2.76 -8.95 12.08
C ASP A 93 1.66 -8.22 11.30
N LEU A 94 1.75 -8.25 9.96
CA LEU A 94 0.78 -7.66 9.03
C LEU A 94 -0.32 -8.62 8.60
N ASP A 95 -0.43 -9.80 9.22
CA ASP A 95 -1.60 -10.66 9.02
C ASP A 95 -2.88 -9.93 9.43
N GLY A 96 -3.83 -9.86 8.51
CA GLY A 96 -5.06 -9.08 8.63
C GLY A 96 -4.93 -7.59 8.29
N LEU A 97 -3.77 -7.12 7.80
CA LEU A 97 -3.59 -5.72 7.39
C LEU A 97 -4.68 -5.32 6.40
N ARG A 98 -5.36 -4.20 6.68
CA ARG A 98 -6.33 -3.60 5.76
C ARG A 98 -5.72 -2.37 5.10
N VAL A 99 -5.82 -2.31 3.77
CA VAL A 99 -5.40 -1.17 2.96
C VAL A 99 -6.49 -0.79 1.98
N THR A 100 -6.63 0.51 1.72
CA THR A 100 -7.51 1.04 0.68
C THR A 100 -6.68 1.67 -0.42
N ILE A 101 -6.93 1.32 -1.68
CA ILE A 101 -6.25 1.95 -2.81
C ILE A 101 -6.72 3.40 -2.91
N ALA A 102 -5.77 4.35 -2.88
CA ALA A 102 -6.10 5.76 -2.96
C ALA A 102 -6.71 6.10 -4.33
N PRO A 103 -7.55 7.16 -4.42
CA PRO A 103 -7.99 7.67 -5.71
C PRO A 103 -6.80 8.04 -6.60
N GLU A 104 -7.02 8.04 -7.91
CA GLU A 104 -6.05 8.58 -8.86
C GLU A 104 -6.13 10.10 -8.87
N ASP A 105 -4.99 10.77 -8.97
CA ASP A 105 -4.92 12.21 -9.26
C ASP A 105 -5.32 12.50 -10.72
#